data_AF-A0AAN6H072-F1
#
_entry.id   AF-A0AAN6H072-F1
#
_cell.length_a   1.000
_cell.length_b   1.000
_cell.length_c   1.000
_cell.angle_alpha   90.00
_cell.angle_beta   90.00
_cell.angle_gamma   90.00
#
_symmetry.space_group_name_H-M   'P 1'
#
loop_
_entity.id
_entity.type
_entity.pdbx_description
1 polymer ?
#
loop_
_entity_poly.entity_id
_entity_poly.type
_entity_poly.pdbx_seq_one_letter_code
_entity_poly.pdbx_strand_id
1 'polypeptide(L)'
;MGRSVAQSILQPKSKGKSFIPVFWSALGAQLRYCGNTSAGGYDDVVIKGETDVSEGKQSFVAYYCKGEEVVAVASMMKDPYMTQSAELMRRGKMPKKSELEKDVDIMEIGVPGEIKI
;
A
#
# COMPACT_ATOMS: atom_id res chain seq x y z
N MET A 1 -11.44 11.55 -0.95
CA MET A 1 -12.50 12.07 -1.84
C MET A 1 -13.24 13.28 -1.27
N GLY A 2 -14.01 13.18 -0.17
CA GLY A 2 -14.80 14.32 0.35
C GLY A 2 -14.01 15.61 0.64
N ARG A 3 -12.82 15.48 1.27
CA ARG A 3 -11.92 16.64 1.52
C ARG A 3 -11.46 17.33 0.23
N SER A 4 -11.16 16.57 -0.82
CA SER A 4 -10.72 17.11 -2.11
C SER A 4 -11.86 17.87 -2.82
N VAL A 5 -13.10 17.40 -2.68
CA VAL A 5 -14.29 18.09 -3.22
C VAL A 5 -14.50 19.41 -2.49
N ALA A 6 -14.49 19.41 -1.15
CA ALA A 6 -14.60 20.64 -0.36
C ALA A 6 -13.52 21.67 -0.74
N GLN A 7 -12.28 21.21 -0.94
CA GLN A 7 -11.20 22.08 -1.43
C GLN A 7 -11.49 22.65 -2.83
N SER A 8 -12.05 21.86 -3.74
CA SER A 8 -12.39 22.32 -5.08
C SER A 8 -13.55 23.32 -5.08
N ILE A 9 -14.51 23.18 -4.16
CA ILE A 9 -15.60 24.15 -3.96
C ILE A 9 -15.02 25.48 -3.46
N LEU A 10 -14.14 25.45 -2.45
CA LEU A 10 -13.52 26.64 -1.89
C LEU A 10 -12.46 27.28 -2.81
N GLN A 11 -11.79 26.46 -3.61
CA GLN A 11 -10.69 26.85 -4.50
C GLN A 11 -10.84 26.10 -5.84
N PRO A 12 -11.67 26.61 -6.77
CA PRO A 12 -11.96 25.94 -8.05
C PRO A 12 -10.75 25.69 -8.96
N LYS A 13 -9.66 26.46 -8.76
CA LYS A 13 -8.40 26.29 -9.52
C LYS A 13 -7.42 25.32 -8.86
N SER A 14 -7.78 24.70 -7.72
CA SER A 14 -6.89 23.76 -7.03
C SER A 14 -6.72 22.47 -7.85
N LYS A 15 -5.51 21.91 -7.84
CA LYS A 15 -5.24 20.63 -8.50
C LYS A 15 -5.83 19.48 -7.67
N GLY A 16 -6.37 18.48 -8.36
CA GLY A 16 -6.79 17.23 -7.72
C GLY A 16 -5.63 16.60 -6.96
N LYS A 17 -5.87 16.21 -5.71
CA LYS A 17 -4.88 15.49 -4.90
C LYS A 17 -4.91 14.01 -5.28
N SER A 18 -3.77 13.49 -5.74
CA SER A 18 -3.56 12.05 -5.86
C SER A 18 -3.69 11.41 -4.47
N PHE A 19 -4.26 10.21 -4.43
CA PHE A 19 -4.38 9.43 -3.20
C PHE A 19 -4.19 7.95 -3.51
N ILE A 20 -3.64 7.23 -2.54
CA ILE A 20 -3.60 5.77 -2.57
C ILE A 20 -4.88 5.27 -1.91
N PRO A 21 -5.73 4.50 -2.61
CA PRO A 21 -6.93 3.92 -2.00
C PRO A 21 -6.53 3.01 -0.84
N VAL A 22 -7.28 3.06 0.25
CA VAL A 22 -7.10 2.23 1.43
C VAL A 22 -8.42 1.57 1.77
N PHE A 23 -8.36 0.27 2.09
CA PHE A 23 -9.48 -0.55 2.48
C PHE A 23 -9.08 -1.48 3.64
N TRP A 24 -10.06 -1.90 4.44
CA TRP A 24 -9.86 -2.92 5.46
C TRP A 24 -11.12 -3.78 5.61
N SER A 25 -10.92 -5.01 6.08
CA SER A 25 -11.99 -5.94 6.43
C SER A 25 -11.64 -6.68 7.72
N ALA A 26 -12.67 -7.05 8.46
CA ALA A 26 -12.59 -7.85 9.69
C ALA A 26 -13.35 -9.18 9.57
N LEU A 27 -13.68 -9.60 8.34
CA LEU A 27 -14.38 -10.86 8.11
C LEU A 27 -13.39 -12.03 8.28
N GLY A 28 -13.48 -12.73 9.41
CA GLY A 28 -12.61 -13.87 9.76
C GLY A 28 -11.23 -13.45 10.27
N ALA A 29 -10.57 -12.50 9.61
CA ALA A 29 -9.27 -11.96 10.03
C ALA A 29 -9.14 -10.46 9.68
N GLN A 30 -8.19 -9.78 10.33
CA GLN A 30 -7.91 -8.36 10.09
C GLN A 30 -7.05 -8.19 8.83
N LEU A 31 -7.71 -7.94 7.70
CA LEU A 31 -7.06 -7.66 6.43
C LEU A 31 -7.04 -6.15 6.19
N ARG A 32 -5.88 -5.63 5.77
CA ARG A 32 -5.73 -4.25 5.29
C ARG A 32 -5.18 -4.25 3.88
N TYR A 33 -5.60 -3.28 3.09
CA TYR A 33 -5.22 -3.17 1.69
C TYR A 33 -4.98 -1.72 1.31
N CYS A 34 -3.96 -1.46 0.48
CA CYS A 34 -3.77 -0.19 -0.19
C CYS A 34 -3.38 -0.36 -1.66
N GLY A 35 -3.66 0.65 -2.48
CA GLY A 35 -3.35 0.66 -3.92
C GLY A 35 -4.53 0.30 -4.80
N ASN A 36 -4.26 -0.02 -6.06
CA ASN A 36 -5.31 -0.28 -7.06
C ASN A 36 -4.80 -1.23 -8.16
N THR A 37 -5.27 -2.48 -8.13
CA THR A 37 -4.99 -3.46 -9.19
C THR A 37 -5.95 -3.35 -10.38
N SER A 38 -7.09 -2.67 -10.26
CA SER A 38 -8.11 -2.61 -11.33
C SER A 38 -7.74 -1.68 -12.49
N ALA A 39 -6.83 -0.71 -12.29
CA ALA A 39 -6.46 0.24 -13.34
C ALA A 39 -5.51 -0.33 -14.39
N GLY A 40 -4.55 -1.16 -13.97
CA GLY A 40 -3.49 -1.71 -14.84
C GLY A 40 -3.24 -3.21 -14.66
N GLY A 41 -4.01 -3.88 -13.80
CA GLY A 41 -3.76 -5.25 -13.40
C GLY A 41 -2.53 -5.41 -12.53
N TYR A 42 -2.21 -6.67 -12.24
CA TYR A 42 -0.94 -7.14 -11.70
C TYR A 42 -0.59 -8.42 -12.47
N ASP A 43 0.69 -8.77 -12.55
CA ASP A 43 1.17 -10.02 -13.15
C ASP A 43 1.94 -10.90 -12.18
N ASP A 44 2.30 -10.39 -11.00
CA ASP A 44 2.94 -11.19 -9.95
C ASP A 44 2.57 -10.72 -8.54
N VAL A 45 2.86 -11.56 -7.54
CA VAL A 45 2.67 -11.27 -6.12
C VAL A 45 3.87 -11.75 -5.33
N VAL A 46 4.57 -10.82 -4.67
CA VAL A 46 5.62 -11.15 -3.70
C VAL A 46 4.98 -11.28 -2.33
N ILE A 47 5.13 -12.41 -1.66
CA ILE A 47 4.55 -12.67 -0.34
C ILE A 47 5.67 -12.80 0.70
N LYS A 48 5.52 -12.11 1.83
CA LYS A 48 6.41 -12.20 2.99
C LYS A 48 5.62 -12.58 4.24
N GLY A 49 5.99 -13.69 4.90
CA GLY A 49 5.36 -14.17 6.12
C GLY A 49 4.60 -15.49 5.95
N GLU A 50 3.75 -15.81 6.91
CA GLU A 50 3.02 -17.08 6.98
C GLU A 50 1.64 -16.95 6.33
N THR A 51 1.32 -17.84 5.39
CA THR A 51 0.04 -17.89 4.68
C THR A 51 -0.79 -19.13 4.98
N ASP A 52 -0.22 -20.13 5.66
CA ASP A 52 -0.89 -21.38 5.95
C ASP A 52 -2.15 -21.14 6.80
N VAL A 53 -3.27 -21.61 6.27
CA VAL A 53 -4.60 -21.46 6.84
C VAL A 53 -4.93 -22.53 7.88
N SER A 54 -4.15 -23.60 7.96
CA SER A 54 -4.41 -24.78 8.79
C SER A 54 -4.52 -24.46 10.28
N GLU A 55 -3.70 -23.52 10.78
CA GLU A 55 -3.64 -23.16 12.20
C GLU A 55 -4.30 -21.82 12.55
N GLY A 56 -4.80 -21.07 11.56
CA GLY A 56 -5.39 -19.75 11.80
C GLY A 56 -4.40 -18.68 12.31
N LYS A 57 -3.10 -18.86 12.05
CA LYS A 57 -2.00 -17.98 12.50
C LYS A 57 -1.34 -17.20 11.35
N GLN A 58 -2.05 -17.01 10.25
CA GLN A 58 -1.53 -16.29 9.09
C GLN A 58 -1.08 -14.87 9.49
N SER A 59 0.14 -14.53 9.09
CA SER A 59 0.74 -13.22 9.32
C SER A 59 1.64 -12.91 8.14
N PHE A 60 1.12 -12.17 7.16
CA PHE A 60 1.79 -11.93 5.90
C PHE A 60 1.55 -10.54 5.34
N VAL A 61 2.42 -10.17 4.40
CA VAL A 61 2.24 -9.03 3.49
C VAL A 61 2.38 -9.54 2.07
N ALA A 62 1.41 -9.20 1.22
CA ALA A 62 1.37 -9.55 -0.20
C ALA A 62 1.48 -8.27 -1.04
N TYR A 63 2.53 -8.18 -1.84
CA TYR A 63 2.82 -7.06 -2.74
C TYR A 63 2.42 -7.45 -4.16
N TYR A 64 1.35 -6.86 -4.66
CA TYR A 64 0.89 -7.06 -6.03
C TYR A 64 1.73 -6.21 -6.98
N CYS A 65 2.37 -6.85 -7.95
CA CYS A 65 3.35 -6.23 -8.84
C CYS A 65 2.86 -6.26 -10.29
N LYS A 66 3.18 -5.19 -11.04
CA LYS A 66 3.05 -5.13 -12.50
C LYS A 66 4.43 -4.88 -13.08
N GLY A 67 5.08 -5.92 -13.58
CA GLY A 67 6.51 -5.89 -13.85
C GLY A 67 7.30 -5.60 -12.56
N GLU A 68 8.06 -4.51 -12.54
CA GLU A 68 8.85 -4.10 -11.37
C GLU A 68 8.09 -3.22 -10.36
N GLU A 69 6.90 -2.71 -10.73
CA GLU A 69 6.19 -1.72 -9.93
C GLU A 69 5.18 -2.38 -8.99
N VAL A 70 5.22 -2.01 -7.71
CA VAL A 70 4.19 -2.45 -6.75
C VAL A 70 2.95 -1.57 -6.88
N VAL A 71 1.85 -2.17 -7.31
CA VAL A 71 0.58 -1.46 -7.60
C VAL A 71 -0.42 -1.56 -6.45
N ALA A 72 -0.26 -2.54 -5.57
CA ALA A 72 -1.05 -2.70 -4.37
C ALA A 72 -0.37 -3.57 -3.31
N VAL A 73 -0.83 -3.43 -2.07
CA VAL A 73 -0.37 -4.24 -0.94
C VAL A 73 -1.56 -4.70 -0.11
N ALA A 74 -1.60 -5.99 0.23
CA ALA A 74 -2.44 -6.53 1.28
C ALA A 74 -1.57 -6.94 2.47
N SER A 75 -2.04 -6.71 3.70
CA SER A 75 -1.37 -7.18 4.91
C SER A 75 -2.39 -7.79 5.87
N MET A 76 -1.99 -8.88 6.52
CA MET A 76 -2.76 -9.53 7.57
C MET A 76 -1.87 -9.77 8.78
N MET A 77 -2.30 -9.31 9.96
CA MET A 77 -1.53 -9.42 11.22
C MET A 77 -0.06 -8.95 11.10
N LYS A 78 0.18 -7.96 10.22
CA LYS A 78 1.49 -7.37 9.89
C LYS A 78 1.37 -5.84 9.85
N ASP A 79 0.66 -5.24 10.79
CA ASP A 79 0.68 -3.79 10.93
C ASP A 79 2.07 -3.32 11.40
N PRO A 80 2.55 -2.14 10.94
CA PRO A 80 1.86 -1.13 10.12
C PRO A 80 2.21 -1.18 8.61
N TYR A 81 2.55 -2.35 8.05
CA TYR A 81 3.07 -2.46 6.67
C TYR A 81 2.15 -1.84 5.60
N MET A 82 0.83 -1.95 5.72
CA MET A 82 -0.09 -1.31 4.76
C MET A 82 0.03 0.21 4.78
N THR A 83 0.06 0.84 5.97
CA THR A 83 0.16 2.30 6.09
C THR A 83 1.50 2.81 5.58
N GLN A 84 2.59 2.09 5.90
CA GLN A 84 3.92 2.39 5.37
C GLN A 84 3.94 2.28 3.84
N SER A 85 3.37 1.22 3.28
CA SER A 85 3.24 1.03 1.82
C SER A 85 2.45 2.17 1.18
N ALA A 86 1.33 2.57 1.76
CA ALA A 86 0.50 3.65 1.24
C ALA A 86 1.26 4.99 1.18
N GLU A 87 2.09 5.29 2.18
CA GLU A 87 2.90 6.51 2.18
C GLU A 87 4.09 6.42 1.20
N LEU A 88 4.76 5.27 1.11
CA LEU A 88 5.83 5.04 0.14
C LEU A 88 5.31 5.16 -1.30
N MET A 89 4.17 4.54 -1.60
CA MET A 89 3.48 4.65 -2.90
C MET A 89 3.12 6.10 -3.21
N ARG A 90 2.52 6.81 -2.25
CA ARG A 90 2.16 8.23 -2.42
C ARG A 90 3.38 9.11 -2.73
N ARG A 91 4.55 8.76 -2.20
CA ARG A 91 5.81 9.49 -2.40
C ARG A 91 6.62 8.99 -3.60
N GLY A 92 6.18 7.95 -4.30
CA GLY A 92 6.97 7.32 -5.36
C GLY A 92 8.28 6.70 -4.84
N LYS A 93 8.29 6.22 -3.60
CA LYS A 93 9.43 5.59 -2.92
C LYS A 93 9.17 4.12 -2.57
N MET A 94 8.13 3.52 -3.15
CA MET A 94 7.88 2.09 -2.96
C MET A 94 9.02 1.31 -3.63
N PRO A 95 9.64 0.33 -2.94
CA PRO A 95 10.65 -0.51 -3.56
C PRO A 95 10.11 -1.24 -4.78
N LYS A 96 11.02 -1.55 -5.69
CA LYS A 96 10.71 -2.41 -6.83
C LYS A 96 10.52 -3.84 -6.38
N LYS A 97 9.82 -4.62 -7.21
CA LYS A 97 9.65 -6.06 -7.03
C LYS A 97 10.98 -6.77 -6.77
N SER A 98 12.00 -6.51 -7.59
CA SER A 98 13.34 -7.12 -7.45
C SER A 98 14.08 -6.77 -6.15
N GLU A 99 13.74 -5.66 -5.50
CA GLU A 99 14.27 -5.28 -4.19
C GLU A 99 13.52 -6.03 -3.07
N LEU A 100 12.20 -6.16 -3.21
CA LEU A 100 11.39 -6.94 -2.28
C LEU A 100 11.77 -8.42 -2.28
N GLU A 101 12.08 -9.00 -3.43
CA GLU A 101 12.58 -10.38 -3.58
C GLU A 101 13.96 -10.58 -2.94
N LYS A 102 14.75 -9.52 -2.79
CA LYS A 102 16.03 -9.53 -2.05
C LYS A 102 15.86 -9.23 -0.56
N ASP A 103 14.67 -9.49 -0.04
CA ASP A 103 14.31 -9.33 1.36
C ASP A 103 14.42 -7.91 1.93
N VAL A 104 14.40 -6.87 1.10
CA VAL A 104 14.27 -5.48 1.60
C VAL A 104 12.98 -5.35 2.42
N ASP A 105 13.11 -4.87 3.66
CA ASP A 105 11.97 -4.56 4.52
C ASP A 105 11.56 -3.09 4.34
N ILE A 106 10.32 -2.87 3.91
CA ILE A 106 9.76 -1.52 3.73
C ILE A 106 9.68 -0.72 5.04
N MET A 107 9.74 -1.39 6.18
CA MET A 107 9.74 -0.77 7.51
C MET A 107 11.08 -0.10 7.84
N GLU A 108 12.18 -0.53 7.20
CA GLU A 108 13.49 0.09 7.35
C GLU A 108 13.65 1.34 6.47
N ILE A 109 12.75 1.51 5.50
CA ILE A 109 12.74 2.68 4.64
C ILE A 109 12.17 3.85 5.43
N GLY A 110 13.09 4.62 6.01
CA GLY A 110 12.76 5.85 6.70
C GLY A 110 11.96 6.79 5.79
N VAL A 111 10.85 7.28 6.32
CA VAL A 111 10.09 8.37 5.71
C VAL A 111 10.40 9.69 6.44
N PRO A 112 11.55 10.36 6.22
CA PRO A 112 11.66 11.78 6.48
C PRO A 112 11.65 12.57 5.16
N GLY A 113 10.97 13.72 5.14
CA GLY A 113 11.04 14.64 4.01
C GLY A 113 9.95 15.70 4.06
N GLU A 114 10.28 16.79 4.78
CA GLU A 114 9.66 18.12 4.88
C GLU A 114 8.14 18.24 4.61
N ILE A 115 7.37 18.49 5.67
CA ILE A 115 6.15 19.31 5.53
C ILE A 115 6.61 20.77 5.56
N LYS A 116 6.94 21.34 4.41
CA LYS A 116 6.84 22.80 4.25
C LYS A 116 5.37 23.12 4.09
N ILE A 117 4.75 23.59 5.18
CA ILE A 117 3.48 24.34 5.12
C ILE A 117 3.79 25.71 4.53
#